data_AF-A0A2M6WDZ9-F1
#
_entry.id   AF-A0A2M6WDZ9-F1
#
_cell.length_a   1.000
_cell.length_b   1.000
_cell.length_c   1.000
_cell.angle_alpha   90.00
_cell.angle_beta   90.00
_cell.angle_gamma   90.00
#
_symmetry.space_group_name_H-M   'P 1'
#
loop_
_entity.id
_entity.type
_entity.pdbx_description
1 polymer ?
#
loop_
_entity_poly.entity_id
_entity_poly.type
_entity_poly.pdbx_seq_one_letter_code
_entity_poly.pdbx_strand_id
1 'polypeptide(L)' 'MTDENKEPLPPTVARVLDEYLIILHADNTIDNEVADRLDALLRNGKVPKPEEIDAVLFAPTKNQGP' A
#
# COMPACT_ATOMS: atom_id res chain seq x y z
N MET A 1 -18.32 -17.46 -1.40
CA MET A 1 -17.48 -16.25 -1.35
C MET A 1 -17.09 -16.11 0.10
N THR A 2 -15.92 -16.62 0.49
CA THR A 2 -15.49 -16.57 1.88
C THR A 2 -14.89 -15.20 2.12
N ASP A 3 -15.64 -14.36 2.83
CA ASP A 3 -15.09 -13.21 3.56
C ASP A 3 -13.98 -13.77 4.47
N GLU A 4 -12.74 -13.79 3.98
CA GLU A 4 -11.59 -13.96 4.85
C GLU A 4 -11.65 -12.80 5.82
N ASN A 5 -11.99 -13.09 7.08
CA ASN A 5 -11.89 -12.19 8.22
C ASN A 5 -10.51 -11.51 8.17
N LYS A 6 -10.44 -10.32 7.58
CA LYS A 6 -9.33 -9.40 7.79
C LYS A 6 -9.42 -9.02 9.25
N GLU A 7 -8.67 -9.72 10.09
CA GLU A 7 -8.49 -9.27 11.46
C GLU A 7 -8.02 -7.82 11.41
N PRO A 8 -8.70 -6.91 12.13
CA PRO A 8 -8.32 -5.52 12.12
C PRO A 8 -6.87 -5.41 12.60
N LEU A 9 -6.09 -4.59 11.88
CA LEU A 9 -4.71 -4.31 12.27
C LEU A 9 -4.64 -3.85 13.72
N PRO A 10 -3.60 -4.22 14.48
CA PRO A 10 -3.36 -3.66 15.80
C PRO A 10 -3.37 -2.11 15.72
N PRO A 11 -3.98 -1.41 16.69
CA PRO A 11 -4.13 0.05 16.63
C PRO A 11 -2.83 0.81 16.38
N THR A 12 -1.73 0.32 16.97
CA THR A 12 -0.39 0.90 16.77
C THR A 12 0.08 0.74 15.32
N VAL A 13 -0.16 -0.41 14.69
CA VAL A 13 0.23 -0.67 13.30
C VAL A 13 -0.58 0.21 12.36
N ALA A 14 -1.89 0.32 12.57
CA ALA A 14 -2.74 1.23 11.78
C ALA A 14 -2.22 2.67 11.84
N ARG A 15 -1.85 3.16 13.04
CA ARG A 15 -1.32 4.52 13.23
C ARG A 15 0.03 4.74 12.53
N VAL A 16 0.90 3.73 12.52
CA VAL A 16 2.17 3.78 11.78
C VAL A 16 1.92 3.86 10.27
N LEU A 17 0.97 3.08 9.75
CA LEU A 17 0.63 3.12 8.32
C LEU A 17 0.00 4.46 7.92
N ASP A 18 -0.83 5.05 8.78
CA ASP A 18 -1.41 6.38 8.55
C ASP A 18 -0.30 7.45 8.42
N GLU A 19 0.64 7.51 9.36
CA GLU A 19 1.76 8.46 9.31
C GLU A 19 2.70 8.18 8.12
N TYR A 20 2.92 6.89 7.80
CA TYR A 20 3.74 6.51 6.66
C TYR A 20 3.13 6.97 5.33
N LEU A 21 1.82 6.79 5.13
CA LEU A 21 1.13 7.27 3.93
C LEU A 21 1.17 8.79 3.81
N ILE A 22 1.03 9.53 4.93
CA ILE A 22 1.18 10.99 4.94
C ILE A 22 2.57 11.41 4.44
N ILE A 23 3.62 10.74 4.92
CA ILE A 23 5.00 11.02 4.50
C ILE A 23 5.20 10.72 3.01
N LEU A 24 4.68 9.59 2.52
CA LEU A 24 4.78 9.23 1.10
C LEU A 24 4.09 10.26 0.20
N HIS A 25 2.89 10.72 0.56
CA HIS A 25 2.18 11.75 -0.21
C HIS A 25 2.80 13.15 -0.11
N ALA A 26 3.58 13.42 0.93
CA ALA A 26 4.30 14.68 1.05
C ALA A 26 5.54 14.75 0.15
N ASP A 27 6.06 13.60 -0.29
CA ASP A 27 7.20 13.52 -1.21
C ASP A 27 6.72 13.63 -2.66
N ASN A 28 7.02 14.77 -3.29
CA ASN A 28 6.61 15.04 -4.67
C ASN A 28 7.35 14.20 -5.74
N THR A 29 8.33 13.40 -5.34
CA THR A 29 9.02 12.45 -6.22
C THR A 29 8.36 11.08 -6.25
N ILE A 30 7.45 10.82 -5.32
CA ILE A 30 6.70 9.57 -5.21
C ILE A 30 5.33 9.76 -5.88
N ASP A 31 4.93 8.81 -6.72
CA ASP A 31 3.61 8.80 -7.34
C ASP A 31 2.55 8.43 -6.28
N ASN A 32 1.54 9.27 -6.11
CA ASN A 32 0.46 9.04 -5.14
C ASN A 32 -0.29 7.72 -5.40
N GLU A 33 -0.50 7.31 -6.66
CA GLU A 33 -1.12 6.02 -6.96
C GLU A 33 -0.26 4.85 -6.48
N VAL A 34 1.08 4.97 -6.55
CA VAL A 34 2.00 3.95 -6.03
C VAL A 34 1.92 3.90 -4.49
N ALA A 35 1.91 5.06 -3.83
CA ALA A 35 1.78 5.16 -2.37
C ALA A 35 0.46 4.54 -1.88
N ASP A 36 -0.66 4.87 -2.51
CA ASP A 36 -1.98 4.31 -2.20
C ASP A 36 -2.04 2.79 -2.38
N ARG A 37 -1.46 2.26 -3.46
CA ARG A 37 -1.40 0.81 -3.68
C ARG A 37 -0.56 0.10 -2.62
N LEU A 38 0.56 0.70 -2.20
CA LEU A 38 1.41 0.15 -1.15
C LEU A 38 0.70 0.14 0.20
N ASP A 39 0.02 1.23 0.56
CA ASP A 39 -0.80 1.28 1.77
C ASP A 39 -1.89 0.20 1.77
N ALA A 40 -2.60 0.02 0.65
CA ALA A 40 -3.62 -1.02 0.52
C ALA A 40 -3.06 -2.45 0.71
N LEU A 41 -1.85 -2.71 0.20
CA LEU A 41 -1.15 -3.99 0.40
C LEU A 41 -0.81 -4.21 1.88
N LEU A 42 -0.25 -3.20 2.54
CA LEU A 42 0.15 -3.28 3.95
C LEU A 42 -1.06 -3.41 4.89
N ARG A 43 -2.17 -2.74 4.56
CA ARG A 43 -3.44 -2.84 5.30
C ARG A 43 -4.16 -4.18 5.13
N ASN A 44 -3.67 -5.06 4.26
CA ASN A 44 -4.19 -6.41 4.14
C ASN A 44 -3.93 -7.27 5.40
N GLY A 45 -3.05 -6.82 6.30
CA GLY A 45 -2.77 -7.49 7.59
C GLY A 45 -1.96 -8.79 7.47
N LYS A 46 -1.70 -9.24 6.24
CA LYS A 46 -0.79 -10.33 5.92
C LYS A 46 0.59 -9.74 5.60
N VAL A 47 1.66 -10.41 6.01
CA VAL A 47 3.02 -10.03 5.61
C VAL A 47 3.11 -10.21 4.09
N PRO A 48 3.31 -9.13 3.31
CA PRO A 48 3.39 -9.24 1.86
C PRO A 48 4.67 -9.95 1.45
N LYS A 49 4.59 -10.74 0.39
CA LYS A 49 5.74 -11.36 -0.24
C LYS A 49 6.51 -10.33 -1.08
N PRO A 50 7.82 -10.52 -1.31
CA PRO A 50 8.60 -9.62 -2.15
C PRO A 50 7.96 -9.36 -3.52
N GLU A 51 7.40 -10.38 -4.15
CA GLU A 51 6.80 -10.25 -5.49
C GLU A 51 5.52 -9.40 -5.47
N GLU A 52 4.77 -9.41 -4.36
CA GLU A 52 3.57 -8.58 -4.18
C GLU A 52 3.95 -7.10 -4.00
N ILE A 53 5.05 -6.84 -3.31
CA ILE A 53 5.62 -5.49 -3.15
C ILE A 53 6.08 -4.97 -4.52
N ASP A 54 6.87 -5.76 -5.25
CA ASP A 54 7.35 -5.39 -6.58
C ASP A 54 6.19 -5.10 -7.55
N ALA A 55 5.17 -5.95 -7.55
CA ALA A 55 3.98 -5.75 -8.39
C ALA A 55 3.29 -4.41 -8.09
N VAL A 56 3.21 -4.01 -6.82
CA VAL A 56 2.57 -2.75 -6.42
C VAL A 56 3.43 -1.53 -6.74
N LEU A 57 4.74 -1.62 -6.50
CA LEU A 57 5.68 -0.53 -6.74
C LEU A 57 5.88 -0.23 -8.23
N PHE A 58 5.86 -1.27 -9.08
CA PHE A 58 6.18 -1.16 -10.50
C PHE A 58 5.01 -1.43 -11.44
N ALA A 59 3.79 -1.62 -10.93
CA ALA A 59 2.62 -1.76 -11.78
C ALA A 59 2.46 -0.49 -12.65
N PRO A 60 2.14 -0.65 -13.96
CA PRO A 60 1.95 0.48 -14.86
C PRO A 60 0.95 1.47 -14.26
N THR A 61 1.36 2.72 -14.08
CA THR A 61 0.43 3.78 -13.69
C THR A 61 -0.42 4.15 -14.89
N LYS A 62 -1.68 4.53 -14.69
CA LYS A 62 -2.64 4.78 -15.78
C LYS A 62 -2.19 5.90 -16.73
N ASN A 63 -1.15 6.65 -16.36
CA ASN A 63 -0.61 7.79 -17.09
C ASN A 63 0.67 7.49 -17.89
N GLN A 64 1.18 6.25 -17.89
CA GLN A 64 2.23 5.85 -18.81
C GLN A 64 1.60 5.29 -20.09
N GLY A 65 1.33 6.20 -21.03
CA GLY A 65 1.12 5.83 -22.43
C GLY A 65 2.37 5.18 -23.04
N PRO A 66 2.24 4.46 -24.16
CA PRO A 66 3.35 3.78 -24.83
C PRO A 66 4.49 4.71 -25.23
#